data_AF-A0A1B1N9J1-F1
#
_entry.id   AF-A0A1B1N9J1-F1
#
_cell.length_a   1.000
_cell.length_b   1.000
_cell.length_c   1.000
_cell.angle_alpha   90.00
_cell.angle_beta   90.00
_cell.angle_gamma   90.00
#
_symmetry.space_group_name_H-M   'P 1'
#
loop_
_entity.id
_entity.type
_entity.pdbx_description
1 polymer ?
#
loop_
_entity_poly.entity_id
_entity_poly.type
_entity_poly.pdbx_seq_one_letter_code
_entity_poly.pdbx_strand_id
1 'polypeptide(L)'
;MFVGIDLAWNDRARTGLAAVDDEGRLLGSATCRSDEEIDEWLRAYPSPDVVAIDAPLIVHNPTGQRPCERMVTSAFGRFDAGCHASNTSKAYMNPPRAARLAQRQGWAPNPSATGPGVCLEVYPHPAMVGLFGLGRILPYKGKRGRSLDVRRAAMVELLDRIEGLGDLDLSGSVRWREIRYAVEHATRPMHLEHVEDEIDAIFCAHLARVWRHSPGALQVYGDVESGYIVAPPAPSHAATPRPGRVSRTSAG
;
A
#
# COMPACT_ATOMS: atom_id res chain seq x y z
N MET A 1 8.54 -6.79 -15.16
CA MET A 1 8.23 -7.36 -13.83
C MET A 1 8.22 -6.24 -12.81
N PHE A 2 7.22 -6.26 -11.94
CA PHE A 2 6.90 -5.23 -10.96
C PHE A 2 6.78 -5.87 -9.59
N VAL A 3 7.36 -5.24 -8.58
CA VAL A 3 7.32 -5.74 -7.20
C VAL A 3 6.55 -4.76 -6.31
N GLY A 4 5.67 -5.30 -5.48
CA GLY A 4 4.94 -4.57 -4.47
C GLY A 4 5.29 -5.06 -3.08
N ILE A 5 5.43 -4.14 -2.14
CA ILE A 5 5.79 -4.42 -0.76
C ILE A 5 4.91 -3.58 0.18
N ASP A 6 4.09 -4.22 1.01
CA ASP A 6 3.49 -3.56 2.18
C ASP A 6 4.43 -3.74 3.37
N LEU A 7 5.30 -2.75 3.58
CA LEU A 7 6.44 -2.88 4.47
C LEU A 7 6.11 -2.37 5.87
N ALA A 8 6.13 -3.29 6.84
CA ALA A 8 6.08 -2.90 8.23
C ALA A 8 7.22 -1.94 8.59
N TRP A 9 6.88 -0.81 9.21
CA TRP A 9 7.86 0.22 9.58
C TRP A 9 8.93 -0.25 10.57
N ASN A 10 8.66 -1.31 11.33
CA ASN A 10 9.61 -1.95 12.24
C ASN A 10 9.77 -3.44 11.90
N ASP A 11 10.81 -4.05 12.46
CA ASP A 11 11.23 -5.41 12.09
C ASP A 11 10.46 -6.51 12.84
N ARG A 12 9.36 -6.17 13.53
CA ARG A 12 8.54 -7.11 14.33
C ARG A 12 7.22 -7.47 13.67
N ALA A 13 6.71 -6.57 12.82
CA ALA A 13 5.44 -6.75 12.15
C ALA A 13 5.62 -7.45 10.80
N ARG A 14 4.51 -8.04 10.38
CA ARG A 14 4.37 -8.77 9.12
C ARG A 14 4.54 -7.82 7.93
N THR A 15 5.04 -8.34 6.82
CA THR A 15 5.25 -7.59 5.57
C THR A 15 4.73 -8.43 4.43
N GLY A 16 3.90 -7.82 3.58
CA GLY A 16 3.42 -8.46 2.37
C GLY A 16 4.38 -8.23 1.21
N LEU A 17 4.47 -9.22 0.33
CA LEU A 17 5.28 -9.18 -0.89
C LEU A 17 4.44 -9.68 -2.07
N ALA A 18 4.60 -9.06 -3.23
CA ALA A 18 3.99 -9.53 -4.47
C ALA A 18 4.85 -9.19 -5.70
N ALA A 19 4.83 -10.06 -6.69
CA ALA A 19 5.52 -9.90 -7.96
C ALA A 19 4.56 -10.14 -9.12
N VAL A 20 4.54 -9.22 -10.08
CA VAL A 20 3.68 -9.21 -11.26
C VAL A 20 4.55 -9.11 -12.52
N ASP A 21 4.24 -9.85 -13.59
CA ASP A 21 4.97 -9.73 -14.86
C ASP A 21 4.53 -8.52 -15.69
N ASP A 22 5.07 -8.40 -16.91
CA ASP A 22 4.77 -7.28 -17.80
C ASP A 22 3.32 -7.33 -18.32
N GLU A 23 2.80 -8.54 -18.50
CA GLU A 23 1.42 -8.81 -18.91
C GLU A 23 0.40 -8.63 -17.78
N GLY A 24 0.85 -8.35 -16.56
CA GLY A 24 -0.02 -8.13 -15.41
C GLY A 24 -0.37 -9.39 -14.63
N ARG A 25 0.23 -10.55 -14.92
CA ARG A 25 -0.03 -11.80 -14.19
C ARG A 25 0.69 -11.80 -12.85
N LEU A 26 -0.02 -12.18 -11.78
CA LEU A 26 0.60 -12.40 -10.48
C LEU A 26 1.49 -13.65 -10.51
N LEU A 27 2.81 -13.45 -10.43
CA LEU A 27 3.81 -14.51 -10.41
C LEU A 27 3.91 -15.19 -9.04
N GLY A 28 3.75 -14.40 -7.98
CA GLY A 28 3.72 -14.90 -6.62
C GLY A 28 3.47 -13.79 -5.63
N SER A 29 2.96 -14.18 -4.46
CA SER A 29 2.82 -13.32 -3.29
C SER A 29 3.17 -14.11 -2.05
N ALA A 30 3.61 -13.41 -1.02
CA ALA A 30 3.95 -14.03 0.25
C ALA A 30 3.82 -13.03 1.38
N THR A 31 4.01 -13.57 2.57
CA THR A 31 4.11 -12.81 3.78
C THR A 31 5.39 -13.18 4.52
N CYS A 32 6.17 -12.17 4.90
CA CYS A 32 7.42 -12.31 5.63
C CYS A 32 7.37 -11.52 6.95
N ARG A 33 8.35 -11.77 7.82
CA ARG A 33 8.54 -11.05 9.08
C ARG A 33 9.91 -10.38 9.12
N SER A 34 10.97 -11.10 8.74
CA SER A 34 12.33 -10.57 8.80
C SER A 34 12.84 -10.01 7.47
N ASP A 35 13.88 -9.18 7.55
CA ASP A 35 14.56 -8.62 6.39
C ASP A 35 15.30 -9.69 5.57
N GLU A 36 15.68 -10.81 6.18
CA GLU A 36 16.28 -11.98 5.53
C GLU A 36 15.25 -12.79 4.75
N GLU A 37 14.05 -12.98 5.30
CA GLU A 37 12.94 -13.64 4.60
C GLU A 37 12.50 -12.83 3.37
N ILE A 38 12.49 -11.50 3.49
CA ILE A 38 12.22 -10.60 2.36
C ILE A 38 13.28 -10.77 1.28
N ASP A 39 14.57 -10.71 1.64
CA ASP A 39 15.67 -10.91 0.68
C ASP A 39 15.58 -12.29 0.01
N GLU A 40 15.29 -13.33 0.78
CA GLU A 40 15.16 -14.69 0.26
C GLU A 40 14.05 -14.80 -0.78
N TRP A 41 12.88 -14.23 -0.49
CA TRP A 41 11.78 -14.22 -1.43
C TRP A 41 12.11 -13.42 -2.70
N LEU A 42 12.77 -12.27 -2.56
CA LEU A 42 13.16 -11.41 -3.68
C LEU A 42 14.19 -12.05 -4.62
N ARG A 43 14.97 -13.05 -4.18
CA ARG A 43 15.90 -13.79 -5.06
C ARG A 43 15.20 -14.49 -6.23
N ALA A 44 13.92 -14.86 -6.09
CA ALA A 44 13.13 -15.45 -7.17
C ALA A 44 12.69 -14.42 -8.23
N TYR A 45 12.80 -13.12 -7.92
CA TYR A 45 12.32 -12.01 -8.74
C TYR A 45 13.45 -10.98 -8.95
N PRO A 46 14.56 -11.38 -9.61
CA PRO A 46 15.70 -10.49 -9.81
C PRO A 46 15.37 -9.37 -10.80
N SER A 47 16.02 -8.21 -10.59
CA SER A 47 15.96 -7.07 -11.52
C SER A 47 14.53 -6.61 -11.87
N PRO A 48 13.67 -6.31 -10.86
CA PRO A 48 12.38 -5.70 -11.15
C PRO A 48 12.56 -4.37 -11.89
N ASP A 49 11.63 -4.02 -12.77
CA ASP A 49 11.67 -2.74 -13.46
C ASP A 49 11.31 -1.60 -12.48
N VAL A 50 10.18 -1.76 -11.79
CA VAL A 50 9.72 -0.84 -10.73
C VAL A 50 9.36 -1.63 -9.47
N VAL A 51 9.71 -1.08 -8.32
CA VAL A 51 9.37 -1.56 -6.98
C VAL A 51 8.55 -0.49 -6.27
N ALA A 52 7.34 -0.83 -5.83
CA ALA A 52 6.48 0.06 -5.06
C ALA A 52 6.40 -0.43 -3.61
N ILE A 53 6.77 0.44 -2.65
CA ILE A 53 6.82 0.14 -1.23
C ILE A 53 5.85 1.04 -0.46
N ASP A 54 4.90 0.48 0.30
CA ASP A 54 4.10 1.21 1.29
C ASP A 54 4.92 1.44 2.57
N ALA A 55 5.96 2.26 2.47
CA ALA A 55 6.70 2.76 3.62
C ALA A 55 7.59 3.95 3.23
N PRO A 56 7.90 4.84 4.19
CA PRO A 56 8.80 5.97 3.97
C PRO A 56 10.17 5.55 3.44
N LEU A 57 10.57 6.07 2.27
CA LEU A 57 11.90 5.86 1.69
C LEU A 57 12.89 6.94 2.14
N ILE A 58 12.44 8.19 2.20
CA ILE A 58 13.29 9.35 2.48
C ILE A 58 12.66 10.13 3.63
N VAL A 59 13.37 10.21 4.75
CA VAL A 59 12.92 10.88 5.98
C VAL A 59 14.11 11.63 6.60
N HIS A 60 14.01 12.95 6.64
CA HIS A 60 15.07 13.82 7.20
C HIS A 60 14.57 14.76 8.29
N ASN A 61 13.26 15.05 8.32
CA ASN A 61 12.68 15.96 9.29
C ASN A 61 12.73 15.36 10.73
N PRO A 62 13.13 16.14 11.74
CA PRO A 62 13.16 15.68 13.13
C PRO A 62 11.79 15.30 13.69
N THR A 63 10.77 16.13 13.39
CA THR A 63 9.40 16.00 13.91
C THR A 63 8.38 16.36 12.84
N GLY A 64 7.10 16.12 13.13
CA GLY A 64 6.00 16.49 12.23
C GLY A 64 5.91 15.63 10.98
N GLN A 65 5.06 16.04 10.04
CA GLN A 65 4.89 15.44 8.72
C GLN A 65 5.94 15.95 7.73
N ARG A 66 6.36 15.11 6.77
CA ARG A 66 7.13 15.51 5.58
C ARG A 66 6.29 16.39 4.64
N PRO A 67 6.92 17.17 3.73
CA PRO A 67 6.20 17.92 2.70
C PRO A 67 5.25 17.04 1.88
N CYS A 68 5.72 15.88 1.39
CA CYS A 68 4.90 14.92 0.64
C CYS A 68 3.64 14.48 1.40
N GLU A 69 3.77 14.13 2.67
CA GLU A 69 2.67 13.70 3.54
C GLU A 69 1.61 14.80 3.73
N ARG A 70 2.04 16.07 3.84
CA ARG A 70 1.12 17.21 3.91
C ARG A 70 0.36 17.39 2.60
N MET A 71 1.04 17.25 1.46
CA MET A 71 0.42 17.38 0.15
C MET A 71 -0.60 16.26 -0.10
N VAL A 72 -0.26 15.01 0.23
CA VAL A 72 -1.18 13.88 0.15
C VAL A 72 -2.36 14.07 1.12
N THR A 73 -2.10 14.48 2.36
CA THR A 73 -3.17 14.78 3.33
C THR A 73 -4.11 15.90 2.85
N SER A 74 -3.58 16.91 2.16
CA SER A 74 -4.38 17.97 1.56
C SER A 74 -5.28 17.44 0.43
N ALA A 75 -4.74 16.58 -0.44
CA ALA A 75 -5.49 16.01 -1.56
C ALA A 75 -6.53 14.96 -1.14
N PHE A 76 -6.19 14.13 -0.14
CA PHE A 76 -6.93 12.89 0.18
C PHE A 76 -7.57 12.88 1.57
N GLY A 77 -7.25 13.82 2.45
CA GLY A 77 -7.71 13.82 3.84
C GLY A 77 -9.24 13.85 4.00
N ARG A 78 -9.97 14.47 3.06
CA ARG A 78 -11.45 14.49 3.06
C ARG A 78 -12.08 13.09 2.86
N PHE A 79 -11.33 12.17 2.26
CA PHE A 79 -11.69 10.77 2.03
C PHE A 79 -11.21 9.84 3.17
N ASP A 80 -10.69 10.40 4.27
CA ASP A 80 -10.04 9.67 5.37
C ASP A 80 -8.73 8.95 4.97
N ALA A 81 -8.10 9.37 3.86
CA ALA A 81 -6.83 8.85 3.33
C ALA A 81 -5.67 9.83 3.58
N GLY A 82 -5.60 10.42 4.77
CA GLY A 82 -4.49 11.30 5.18
C GLY A 82 -3.28 10.54 5.72
N CYS A 83 -2.08 11.07 5.52
CA CYS A 83 -0.84 10.42 5.95
C CYS A 83 -0.60 10.51 7.46
N HIS A 84 -0.02 9.45 8.01
CA HIS A 84 0.67 9.54 9.29
C HIS A 84 2.02 10.24 9.12
N ALA A 85 2.44 10.98 10.14
CA ALA A 85 3.76 11.61 10.16
C ALA A 85 4.87 10.55 10.21
N SER A 86 5.85 10.63 9.32
CA SER A 86 7.16 9.97 9.49
C SER A 86 8.25 11.03 9.70
N ASN A 87 9.13 10.77 10.66
CA ASN A 87 10.19 11.69 11.09
C ASN A 87 11.25 10.94 11.90
N THR A 88 12.43 11.53 12.02
CA THR A 88 13.60 10.87 12.62
C THR A 88 13.56 10.76 14.14
N SER A 89 12.62 11.43 14.83
CA SER A 89 12.35 11.17 16.26
C SER A 89 11.81 9.74 16.53
N LYS A 90 11.30 9.06 15.49
CA LYS A 90 10.92 7.65 15.56
C LYS A 90 12.14 6.80 15.29
N ALA A 91 12.55 5.96 16.24
CA ALA A 91 13.78 5.17 16.14
C ALA A 91 13.89 4.33 14.86
N TYR A 92 12.77 3.80 14.34
CA TYR A 92 12.73 3.00 13.11
C TYR A 92 12.68 3.82 11.80
N MET A 93 12.74 5.15 11.88
CA MET A 93 12.75 6.09 10.74
C MET A 93 14.09 6.81 10.57
N ASN A 94 15.16 6.35 11.22
CA ASN A 94 16.49 6.92 11.12
C ASN A 94 17.59 5.83 11.12
N PRO A 95 17.87 5.20 9.96
CA PRO A 95 17.18 5.37 8.66
C PRO A 95 15.87 4.56 8.58
N PRO A 96 14.92 4.95 7.71
CA PRO A 96 13.71 4.17 7.44
C PRO A 96 14.02 2.76 6.93
N ARG A 97 13.19 1.77 7.29
CA ARG A 97 13.37 0.38 6.85
C ARG A 97 13.35 0.24 5.32
N ALA A 98 12.47 0.96 4.62
CA ALA A 98 12.40 0.93 3.16
C ALA A 98 13.69 1.44 2.51
N ALA A 99 14.32 2.47 3.10
CA ALA A 99 15.61 2.99 2.63
C ALA A 99 16.72 1.93 2.73
N ARG A 100 16.78 1.21 3.86
CA ARG A 100 17.75 0.11 4.06
C ARG A 100 17.50 -1.02 3.06
N LEU A 101 16.24 -1.39 2.83
CA LEU A 101 15.88 -2.42 1.87
C LEU A 101 16.28 -2.03 0.45
N ALA A 102 15.94 -0.82 0.01
CA ALA A 102 16.32 -0.31 -1.31
C ALA A 102 17.85 -0.29 -1.49
N GLN A 103 18.61 0.12 -0.47
CA GLN A 103 20.07 0.10 -0.50
C GLN A 103 20.63 -1.32 -0.65
N ARG A 104 20.13 -2.29 0.14
CA ARG A 104 20.56 -3.70 0.09
C ARG A 104 20.32 -4.33 -1.27
N GLN A 105 19.20 -3.98 -1.90
CA GLN A 105 18.77 -4.53 -3.19
C GLN A 105 19.32 -3.75 -4.39
N GLY A 106 20.03 -2.64 -4.16
CA GLY A 106 20.55 -1.79 -5.23
C GLY A 106 19.47 -1.05 -6.02
N TRP A 107 18.29 -0.85 -5.44
CA TRP A 107 17.20 -0.11 -6.08
C TRP A 107 17.40 1.40 -5.96
N ALA A 108 16.95 2.15 -6.95
CA ALA A 108 17.06 3.60 -7.02
C ALA A 108 15.80 4.27 -6.43
N PRO A 109 15.85 4.90 -5.23
CA PRO A 109 14.70 5.61 -4.65
C PRO A 109 14.48 6.97 -5.32
N ASN A 110 14.24 6.94 -6.63
CA ASN A 110 14.09 8.12 -7.47
C ASN A 110 13.05 7.82 -8.58
N PRO A 111 11.89 8.51 -8.58
CA PRO A 111 10.84 8.27 -9.58
C PRO A 111 11.29 8.62 -11.01
N SER A 112 12.33 9.44 -11.17
CA SER A 112 12.88 9.83 -12.48
C SER A 112 13.95 8.86 -13.01
N ALA A 113 14.27 7.80 -12.28
CA ALA A 113 15.21 6.78 -12.74
C ALA A 113 14.65 6.03 -13.97
N THR A 114 15.52 5.66 -14.90
CA THR A 114 15.15 5.06 -16.21
C THR A 114 15.60 3.60 -16.37
N GLY A 115 16.41 3.09 -15.44
CA GLY A 115 16.87 1.70 -15.41
C GLY A 115 16.00 0.82 -14.53
N PRO A 116 16.27 -0.50 -14.47
CA PRO A 116 15.59 -1.40 -13.55
C PRO A 116 15.83 -0.99 -12.10
N GLY A 117 14.88 -1.35 -11.24
CA GLY A 117 14.93 -1.06 -9.82
C GLY A 117 14.52 0.36 -9.49
N VAL A 118 13.64 0.99 -10.27
CA VAL A 118 12.99 2.25 -9.85
C VAL A 118 12.19 1.96 -8.59
N CYS A 119 12.62 2.48 -7.45
CA CYS A 119 11.98 2.27 -6.16
C CYS A 119 11.11 3.47 -5.82
N LEU A 120 9.84 3.22 -5.55
CA LEU A 120 8.82 4.24 -5.28
C LEU A 120 8.24 4.03 -3.88
N GLU A 121 8.12 5.12 -3.13
CA GLU A 121 7.26 5.16 -1.96
C GLU A 121 5.82 5.37 -2.46
N VAL A 122 4.94 4.41 -2.20
CA VAL A 122 3.51 4.49 -2.56
C VAL A 122 2.65 4.56 -1.31
N TYR A 123 1.38 4.93 -1.46
CA TYR A 123 0.42 4.89 -0.36
C TYR A 123 -0.92 4.29 -0.83
N PRO A 124 -1.23 3.03 -0.48
CA PRO A 124 -2.38 2.29 -0.97
C PRO A 124 -3.73 2.98 -0.75
N HIS A 125 -3.98 3.59 0.41
CA HIS A 125 -5.28 4.20 0.71
C HIS A 125 -5.65 5.35 -0.27
N PRO A 126 -4.80 6.39 -0.48
CA PRO A 126 -5.02 7.38 -1.54
C PRO A 126 -5.17 6.76 -2.92
N ALA A 127 -4.36 5.74 -3.23
CA ALA A 127 -4.40 5.08 -4.52
C ALA A 127 -5.73 4.37 -4.77
N MET A 128 -6.27 3.63 -3.79
CA MET A 128 -7.60 3.03 -3.86
C MET A 128 -8.69 4.11 -4.02
N VAL A 129 -8.59 5.23 -3.29
CA VAL A 129 -9.54 6.34 -3.42
C VAL A 129 -9.55 6.91 -4.83
N GLY A 130 -8.38 7.18 -5.41
CA GLY A 130 -8.25 7.76 -6.74
C GLY A 130 -8.64 6.79 -7.86
N LEU A 131 -8.11 5.57 -7.83
CA LEU A 131 -8.27 4.58 -8.91
C LEU A 131 -9.65 3.91 -8.89
N PHE A 132 -10.23 3.65 -7.72
CA PHE A 132 -11.54 3.01 -7.60
C PHE A 132 -12.70 3.99 -7.42
N GLY A 133 -12.43 5.30 -7.45
CA GLY A 133 -13.45 6.34 -7.29
C GLY A 133 -14.14 6.32 -5.92
N LEU A 134 -13.44 5.92 -4.86
CA LEU A 134 -14.07 5.74 -3.54
C LEU A 134 -14.40 7.08 -2.90
N GLY A 135 -15.61 7.21 -2.35
CA GLY A 135 -16.00 8.38 -1.57
C GLY A 135 -15.28 8.50 -0.22
N ARG A 136 -14.74 7.40 0.31
CA ARG A 136 -13.87 7.28 1.50
C ARG A 136 -13.06 5.99 1.41
N ILE A 137 -12.02 5.84 2.25
CA ILE A 137 -11.29 4.57 2.36
C ILE A 137 -12.22 3.40 2.70
N LEU A 138 -11.87 2.21 2.21
CA LEU A 138 -12.46 0.96 2.68
C LEU A 138 -11.96 0.68 4.11
N PRO A 139 -12.84 0.38 5.08
CA PRO A 139 -12.44 0.13 6.46
C PRO A 139 -11.95 -1.32 6.66
N TYR A 140 -10.97 -1.78 5.87
CA TYR A 140 -10.48 -3.16 5.92
C TYR A 140 -9.39 -3.39 6.97
N LYS A 141 -8.47 -2.43 7.15
CA LYS A 141 -7.35 -2.55 8.11
C LYS A 141 -7.79 -2.80 9.54
N GLY A 142 -6.98 -3.48 10.34
CA GLY A 142 -7.22 -3.66 11.78
C GLY A 142 -7.32 -2.32 12.54
N LYS A 143 -8.42 -2.08 13.28
CA LYS A 143 -8.56 -0.89 14.14
C LYS A 143 -9.43 -1.19 15.36
N ARG A 144 -9.05 -0.64 16.53
CA ARG A 144 -9.84 -0.76 17.76
C ARG A 144 -11.28 -0.28 17.53
N GLY A 145 -12.25 -1.12 17.91
CA GLY A 145 -13.68 -0.83 17.76
C GLY A 145 -14.27 -1.17 16.39
N ARG A 146 -13.47 -1.73 15.46
CA ARG A 146 -13.96 -2.23 14.18
C ARG A 146 -14.29 -3.72 14.28
N SER A 147 -15.52 -4.10 13.95
CA SER A 147 -15.96 -5.50 14.02
C SER A 147 -15.35 -6.35 12.90
N LEU A 148 -15.33 -7.67 13.12
CA LEU A 148 -14.90 -8.64 12.11
C LEU A 148 -15.75 -8.53 10.84
N ASP A 149 -17.08 -8.45 10.95
CA ASP A 149 -17.96 -8.40 9.79
C ASP A 149 -17.73 -7.14 8.93
N VAL A 150 -17.47 -5.99 9.56
CA VAL A 150 -17.14 -4.75 8.84
C VAL A 150 -15.82 -4.91 8.07
N ARG A 151 -14.79 -5.49 8.71
CA ARG A 151 -13.50 -5.74 8.04
C ARG A 151 -13.64 -6.75 6.91
N ARG A 152 -14.35 -7.86 7.15
CA ARG A 152 -14.58 -8.90 6.16
C ARG A 152 -15.29 -8.34 4.93
N ALA A 153 -16.40 -7.61 5.12
CA ALA A 153 -17.13 -7.00 4.01
C ALA A 153 -16.27 -5.99 3.23
N ALA A 154 -15.49 -5.15 3.93
CA ALA A 154 -14.58 -4.20 3.28
C ALA A 154 -13.43 -4.89 2.54
N MET A 155 -12.91 -6.01 3.05
CA MET A 155 -11.90 -6.81 2.35
C MET A 155 -12.49 -7.49 1.13
N VAL A 156 -13.69 -8.07 1.20
CA VAL A 156 -14.38 -8.64 0.02
C VAL A 156 -14.55 -7.57 -1.06
N GLU A 157 -15.02 -6.38 -0.70
CA GLU A 157 -15.14 -5.26 -1.65
C GLU A 157 -13.77 -4.87 -2.24
N LEU A 158 -12.70 -4.88 -1.44
CA LEU A 158 -11.35 -4.62 -1.92
C LEU A 158 -10.90 -5.69 -2.94
N LEU A 159 -11.11 -6.97 -2.63
CA LEU A 159 -10.75 -8.08 -3.52
C LEU A 159 -11.54 -7.99 -4.84
N ASP A 160 -12.85 -7.71 -4.79
CA ASP A 160 -13.67 -7.52 -5.99
C ASP A 160 -13.15 -6.37 -6.88
N ARG A 161 -12.72 -5.27 -6.26
CA ARG A 161 -12.15 -4.11 -6.99
C ARG A 161 -10.79 -4.42 -7.59
N ILE A 162 -9.96 -5.18 -6.87
CA ILE A 162 -8.66 -5.64 -7.37
C ILE A 162 -8.85 -6.61 -8.54
N GLU A 163 -9.79 -7.55 -8.45
CA GLU A 163 -10.14 -8.48 -9.54
C GLU A 163 -10.76 -7.76 -10.75
N GLY A 164 -11.41 -6.61 -10.52
CA GLY A 164 -11.93 -5.73 -11.56
C GLY A 164 -10.88 -4.88 -12.28
N LEU A 165 -9.62 -4.90 -11.85
CA LEU A 165 -8.52 -4.25 -12.57
C LEU A 165 -8.23 -5.04 -13.85
N GLY A 166 -8.66 -4.51 -15.00
CA GLY A 166 -8.50 -5.16 -16.30
C GLY A 166 -7.06 -5.35 -16.77
N ASP A 167 -6.10 -4.92 -15.95
CA ASP A 167 -4.68 -4.89 -16.24
C ASP A 167 -3.87 -5.66 -15.17
N LEU A 168 -4.55 -6.39 -14.28
CA LEU A 168 -3.98 -7.29 -13.28
C LEU A 168 -4.67 -8.67 -13.36
N ASP A 169 -3.96 -9.68 -13.88
CA ASP A 169 -4.49 -11.04 -13.98
C ASP A 169 -4.13 -11.87 -12.74
N LEU A 170 -5.17 -12.19 -11.97
CA LEU A 170 -5.10 -12.99 -10.75
C LEU A 170 -5.68 -14.40 -10.93
N SER A 171 -6.28 -14.68 -12.09
CA SER A 171 -7.09 -15.88 -12.33
C SER A 171 -6.28 -17.18 -12.25
N GLY A 172 -5.02 -17.13 -12.69
CA GLY A 172 -4.09 -18.27 -12.63
C GLY A 172 -3.48 -18.53 -11.25
N SER A 173 -3.61 -17.59 -10.29
CA SER A 173 -2.93 -17.69 -9.01
C SER A 173 -3.69 -18.59 -8.03
N VAL A 174 -3.07 -19.71 -7.63
CA VAL A 174 -3.55 -20.53 -6.51
C VAL A 174 -3.58 -19.70 -5.22
N ARG A 175 -2.52 -18.92 -4.98
CA ARG A 175 -2.38 -18.12 -3.77
C ARG A 175 -3.46 -17.04 -3.65
N TRP A 176 -3.82 -16.39 -4.75
CA TRP A 176 -4.93 -15.42 -4.76
C TRP A 176 -6.26 -16.08 -4.36
N ARG A 177 -6.55 -17.27 -4.89
CA ARG A 177 -7.75 -18.04 -4.52
C ARG A 177 -7.75 -18.42 -3.03
N GLU A 178 -6.60 -18.74 -2.45
CA GLU A 178 -6.47 -18.98 -1.01
C GLU A 178 -6.74 -17.72 -0.17
N ILE A 179 -6.21 -16.56 -0.60
CA ILE A 179 -6.47 -15.26 0.04
C ILE A 179 -7.97 -14.95 0.00
N ARG A 180 -8.60 -15.06 -1.18
CA ARG A 180 -10.03 -14.88 -1.39
C ARG A 180 -10.84 -15.75 -0.43
N TYR A 181 -10.54 -17.05 -0.40
CA TYR A 181 -11.20 -18.00 0.47
C TYR A 181 -11.04 -17.63 1.96
N ALA A 182 -9.83 -17.27 2.39
CA ALA A 182 -9.55 -16.89 3.77
C ALA A 182 -10.33 -15.65 4.22
N VAL A 183 -10.49 -14.67 3.34
CA VAL A 183 -11.31 -13.47 3.60
C VAL A 183 -12.79 -13.83 3.70
N GLU A 184 -13.35 -14.51 2.70
CA GLU A 184 -14.78 -14.85 2.65
C GLU A 184 -15.22 -15.71 3.84
N HIS A 185 -14.35 -16.61 4.30
CA HIS A 185 -14.63 -17.55 5.38
C HIS A 185 -14.02 -17.12 6.73
N ALA A 186 -13.66 -15.85 6.86
CA ALA A 186 -13.07 -15.34 8.10
C ALA A 186 -14.07 -15.37 9.27
N THR A 187 -13.76 -16.20 10.27
CA THR A 187 -14.49 -16.31 11.55
C THR A 187 -13.75 -15.68 12.73
N ARG A 188 -12.47 -15.32 12.54
CA ARG A 188 -11.62 -14.69 13.56
C ARG A 188 -10.85 -13.52 12.96
N PRO A 189 -10.58 -12.43 13.72
CA PRO A 189 -9.80 -11.29 13.24
C PRO A 189 -8.43 -11.68 12.66
N MET A 190 -7.78 -12.69 13.25
CA MET A 190 -6.46 -13.16 12.80
C MET A 190 -6.47 -13.75 11.38
N HIS A 191 -7.61 -14.26 10.88
CA HIS A 191 -7.69 -14.77 9.50
C HIS A 191 -7.49 -13.63 8.50
N LEU A 192 -8.08 -12.46 8.79
CA LEU A 192 -7.92 -11.25 7.98
C LEU A 192 -6.51 -10.66 8.14
N GLU A 193 -6.00 -10.60 9.37
CA GLU A 193 -4.65 -10.08 9.65
C GLU A 193 -3.52 -10.89 9.01
N HIS A 194 -3.77 -12.16 8.66
CA HIS A 194 -2.78 -13.00 8.00
C HIS A 194 -2.62 -12.72 6.50
N VAL A 195 -3.62 -12.09 5.87
CA VAL A 195 -3.65 -11.83 4.43
C VAL A 195 -3.67 -10.33 4.10
N GLU A 196 -3.93 -9.47 5.08
CA GLU A 196 -4.03 -8.00 4.91
C GLU A 196 -2.81 -7.41 4.19
N ASP A 197 -1.61 -7.64 4.72
CA ASP A 197 -0.38 -7.06 4.14
C ASP A 197 -0.10 -7.65 2.74
N GLU A 198 -0.44 -8.92 2.50
CA GLU A 198 -0.24 -9.58 1.20
C GLU A 198 -1.17 -9.01 0.12
N ILE A 199 -2.42 -8.69 0.48
CA ILE A 199 -3.37 -7.98 -0.40
C ILE A 199 -2.84 -6.59 -0.76
N ASP A 200 -2.35 -5.85 0.24
CA ASP A 200 -1.80 -4.52 0.04
C ASP A 200 -0.53 -4.56 -0.82
N ALA A 201 0.32 -5.57 -0.65
CA ALA A 201 1.49 -5.78 -1.50
C ALA A 201 1.12 -6.08 -2.96
N ILE A 202 0.09 -6.89 -3.21
CA ILE A 202 -0.44 -7.12 -4.57
C ILE A 202 -0.91 -5.80 -5.19
N PHE A 203 -1.62 -4.97 -4.42
CA PHE A 203 -2.03 -3.65 -4.90
C PHE A 203 -0.82 -2.72 -5.12
N CYS A 204 0.21 -2.75 -4.27
CA CYS A 204 1.46 -2.02 -4.50
C CYS A 204 2.13 -2.47 -5.82
N ALA A 205 2.16 -3.78 -6.11
CA ALA A 205 2.73 -4.29 -7.36
C ALA A 205 1.96 -3.77 -8.58
N HIS A 206 0.63 -3.66 -8.46
CA HIS A 206 -0.21 -2.99 -9.46
C HIS A 206 0.18 -1.51 -9.62
N LEU A 207 0.40 -0.76 -8.53
CA LEU A 207 0.84 0.64 -8.62
C LEU A 207 2.20 0.80 -9.32
N ALA A 208 3.15 -0.10 -9.08
CA ALA A 208 4.42 -0.13 -9.80
C ALA A 208 4.21 -0.30 -11.32
N ARG A 209 3.25 -1.15 -11.70
CA ARG A 209 2.88 -1.37 -13.11
C ARG A 209 2.15 -0.16 -13.70
N VAL A 210 1.20 0.44 -12.98
CA VAL A 210 0.51 1.68 -13.39
C VAL A 210 1.51 2.81 -13.60
N TRP A 211 2.49 2.97 -12.71
CA TRP A 211 3.56 3.97 -12.86
C TRP A 211 4.29 3.83 -14.20
N ARG A 212 4.61 2.59 -14.59
CA ARG A 212 5.35 2.32 -15.82
C ARG A 212 4.51 2.46 -17.09
N HIS A 213 3.29 1.91 -17.09
CA HIS A 213 2.51 1.74 -18.31
C HIS A 213 1.41 2.78 -18.52
N SER A 214 1.06 3.55 -17.49
CA SER A 214 -0.03 4.53 -17.54
C SER A 214 0.48 5.92 -17.13
N PRO A 215 1.33 6.58 -17.94
CA PRO A 215 1.81 7.93 -17.66
C PRO A 215 0.67 8.89 -17.34
N GLY A 216 0.78 9.60 -16.22
CA GLY A 216 -0.24 10.56 -15.75
C GLY A 216 -1.35 9.96 -14.86
N ALA A 217 -1.46 8.63 -14.75
CA ALA A 217 -2.40 7.99 -13.81
C ALA A 217 -1.95 8.17 -12.35
N LEU A 218 -0.64 8.29 -12.12
CA LEU A 218 -0.01 8.59 -10.84
C LEU A 218 0.87 9.83 -10.97
N GLN A 219 1.11 10.51 -9.85
CA GLN A 219 2.01 11.65 -9.75
C GLN A 219 2.86 11.60 -8.48
N VAL A 220 3.95 12.36 -8.50
CA VAL A 220 4.84 12.52 -7.36
C VAL A 220 4.34 13.67 -6.48
N TYR A 221 4.10 13.38 -5.20
CA TYR A 221 3.90 14.37 -4.15
C TYR A 221 5.20 14.56 -3.39
N GLY A 222 5.80 15.75 -3.42
CA GLY A 222 7.11 16.03 -2.82
C GLY A 222 8.24 15.87 -3.83
N ASP A 223 9.42 15.50 -3.37
CA ASP A 223 10.65 15.42 -4.18
C ASP A 223 11.68 14.46 -3.56
N VAL A 224 12.76 14.16 -4.28
CA VAL A 224 13.81 13.25 -3.82
C VAL A 224 14.72 13.85 -2.73
N GLU A 225 14.64 15.16 -2.47
CA GLU A 225 15.45 15.83 -1.44
C GLU A 225 14.78 15.75 -0.06
N SER A 226 13.47 15.99 -0.01
CA SER A 226 12.67 16.05 1.22
C SER A 226 11.77 14.83 1.44
N GLY A 227 11.73 13.94 0.45
CA GLY A 227 10.92 12.74 0.39
C GLY A 227 9.65 12.92 -0.43
N TYR A 228 9.19 11.82 -1.01
CA TYR A 228 8.06 11.81 -1.93
C TYR A 228 7.12 10.64 -1.67
N ILE A 229 5.88 10.77 -2.14
CA ILE A 229 4.90 9.68 -2.22
C ILE A 229 4.33 9.69 -3.64
N VAL A 230 4.26 8.53 -4.27
CA VAL A 230 3.57 8.33 -5.55
C VAL A 230 2.14 7.87 -5.28
N ALA A 231 1.18 8.64 -5.79
CA ALA A 231 -0.25 8.39 -5.67
C ALA A 231 -1.00 9.03 -6.86
N PRO A 232 -2.28 8.69 -7.09
CA PRO A 232 -3.08 9.36 -8.12
C PRO A 232 -3.18 10.87 -7.90
N PRO A 233 -3.55 11.65 -8.94
CA PRO A 233 -3.96 13.03 -8.78
C PRO A 233 -5.08 13.21 -7.76
N ALA A 234 -5.23 14.44 -7.24
CA ALA A 234 -6.31 14.75 -6.31
C ALA A 234 -7.68 14.37 -6.90
N PRO A 235 -8.52 13.60 -6.20
CA PRO A 235 -9.75 13.11 -6.79
C PRO A 235 -10.73 14.24 -7.11
N SER A 236 -11.35 14.18 -8.30
CA SER A 236 -12.37 15.14 -8.74
C SER A 236 -13.77 14.83 -8.20
N HIS A 237 -14.01 13.60 -7.78
CA HIS A 237 -15.29 13.18 -7.20
C HIS A 237 -15.47 13.64 -5.74
N ALA A 238 -16.72 13.68 -5.30
CA ALA A 238 -17.08 14.09 -3.95
C ALA A 238 -16.80 12.99 -2.92
N ALA A 239 -16.37 13.39 -1.72
CA ALA A 239 -16.29 12.46 -0.59
C ALA A 239 -17.70 12.14 -0.06
N THR A 240 -17.98 10.88 0.26
CA THR A 240 -19.25 10.49 0.88
C THR A 240 -19.33 11.03 2.30
N PRO A 241 -20.48 11.43 2.86
CA PRO A 241 -20.56 11.90 4.26
C PRO A 241 -20.05 10.85 5.26
N ARG A 242 -19.48 11.30 6.39
CA ARG A 242 -19.17 10.37 7.49
C ARG A 242 -20.50 9.86 8.08
N PRO A 243 -20.63 8.56 8.39
CA PRO A 243 -21.79 8.07 9.13
C PRO A 243 -21.93 8.88 10.42
N GLY A 244 -23.09 9.51 10.62
CA GLY A 244 -23.36 10.32 11.81
C GLY A 244 -23.13 9.48 13.06
N ARG A 245 -22.36 10.01 14.01
CA ARG A 245 -22.27 9.44 15.35
C ARG A 245 -23.68 9.55 15.93
N VAL A 246 -24.41 8.44 16.04
CA VAL A 246 -25.74 8.43 16.65
C VAL A 246 -25.60 9.10 18.02
N SER A 247 -26.17 10.29 18.16
CA SER A 247 -26.26 10.95 19.45
C SER A 247 -27.09 10.03 20.33
N ARG A 248 -26.48 9.50 21.39
CA ARG A 248 -27.25 8.92 22.49
C ARG A 248 -28.10 10.04 23.06
N THR A 249 -29.34 10.14 22.62
CA THR A 249 -30.38 10.86 23.35
C THR A 249 -30.50 10.19 24.70
N SER A 250 -30.01 10.88 25.73
CA SER A 250 -30.33 10.62 27.12
C SER A 250 -31.84 10.71 27.28
N ALA A 251 -32.49 9.57 27.47
CA ALA A 251 -33.82 9.53 28.05
C ALA A 251 -33.68 9.98 29.52
N GLY A 252 -34.37 11.08 29.85
CA GLY A 252 -34.58 11.53 31.21
C GLY A 252 -35.63 10.70 31.93
#